data_AF-A0A8S3RPQ2-F1
#
_entry.id   AF-A0A8S3RPQ2-F1
#
_cell.length_a   1.000
_cell.length_b   1.000
_cell.length_c   1.000
_cell.angle_alpha   90.00
_cell.angle_beta   90.00
_cell.angle_gamma   90.00
#
_symmetry.space_group_name_H-M   'P 1'
#
loop_
_entity.id
_entity.type
_entity.pdbx_description
1 polymer ?
#
loop_
_entity_poly.entity_id
_entity_poly.type
_entity_poly.pdbx_seq_one_letter_code
_entity_poly.pdbx_strand_id
1 'polypeptide(L)'
;MLQCDKVNESLPVNVTDEVIQQNPEFSRLLNLLSQHINSDGTSVQAQKIYSREVEELLMDYEIKSQECSLSSEDKQFQAALQECLTMAEIGDYVDCNPEPGSSSTLLGLTREEIQRQNPYKKHLPFLQQKLLPDIEDRLRLKCESLVTFHDPDNGTESDRLTFAKASQLPAMIDSECHELKQMKVKLNKEKHRKDKQFWLYYQTLLDSLSLLEDLICRYRLQNQTEHDTVTTEWLVSKCDGLCLKIRLTELQILCETYTVETCRALSQIRKYLKSEHNETETEYTNVSQALKAYESVGMGFDSLVNEYSKLKNEVENKQWALKEFQQSIENKDR
;
A
#
# COMPACT_ATOMS: atom_id res chain seq x y z
N MET A 1 -26.11 -5.91 59.37
CA MET A 1 -25.50 -5.30 60.57
C MET A 1 -24.63 -4.08 60.26
N LEU A 2 -23.42 -4.17 59.71
CA LEU A 2 -22.53 -2.99 59.53
C LEU A 2 -22.97 -1.92 58.51
N GLN A 3 -23.96 -2.21 57.67
CA GLN A 3 -24.40 -1.31 56.60
C GLN A 3 -25.65 -0.50 56.98
N CYS A 4 -26.36 -0.90 58.04
CA CYS A 4 -27.60 -0.26 58.49
C CYS A 4 -27.29 0.91 59.43
N ASP A 5 -26.32 0.75 60.33
CA ASP A 5 -25.87 1.83 61.21
C ASP A 5 -25.24 2.98 60.42
N LYS A 6 -24.47 2.67 59.37
CA LYS A 6 -23.87 3.68 58.48
C LYS A 6 -24.89 4.50 57.70
N VAL A 7 -26.03 3.89 57.35
CA VAL A 7 -27.12 4.56 56.63
C VAL A 7 -27.96 5.40 57.60
N ASN A 8 -28.26 4.88 58.80
CA ASN A 8 -28.98 5.60 59.86
C ASN A 8 -28.20 6.79 60.46
N GLU A 9 -26.86 6.75 60.47
CA GLU A 9 -26.03 7.89 60.90
C GLU A 9 -25.93 8.98 59.83
N SER A 10 -26.04 8.61 58.55
CA SER A 10 -25.92 9.55 57.42
C SER A 10 -27.24 10.17 56.98
N LEU A 11 -28.38 9.55 57.29
CA LEU A 11 -29.73 9.96 56.88
C LEU A 11 -30.70 9.82 58.06
N PRO A 12 -31.62 10.79 58.29
CA PRO A 12 -32.61 10.72 59.36
C PRO A 12 -33.78 9.79 58.96
N VAL A 13 -33.49 8.53 58.63
CA VAL A 13 -34.49 7.53 58.25
C VAL A 13 -34.16 6.23 58.97
N ASN A 14 -35.06 5.76 59.84
CA ASN A 14 -34.86 4.55 60.64
C ASN A 14 -35.26 3.30 59.83
N VAL A 15 -34.31 2.71 59.09
CA VAL A 15 -34.60 1.55 58.21
C VAL A 15 -34.31 0.24 58.95
N THR A 16 -35.31 -0.64 59.05
CA THR A 16 -35.20 -1.97 59.66
C THR A 16 -34.53 -2.97 58.70
N ASP A 17 -33.70 -3.88 59.24
CA ASP A 17 -32.86 -4.86 58.51
C ASP A 17 -33.66 -5.71 57.48
N GLU A 18 -34.97 -5.86 57.68
CA GLU A 18 -35.89 -6.62 56.81
C GLU A 18 -36.18 -5.93 55.46
N VAL A 19 -36.15 -4.61 55.39
CA VAL A 19 -36.46 -3.84 54.16
C VAL A 19 -35.28 -3.85 53.18
N ILE A 20 -34.05 -3.97 53.71
CA ILE A 20 -32.81 -3.96 52.94
C ILE A 20 -32.56 -5.31 52.26
N GLN A 21 -32.97 -6.43 52.87
CA GLN A 21 -32.89 -7.75 52.24
C GLN A 21 -33.88 -7.93 51.09
N GLN A 22 -35.05 -7.29 51.15
CA GLN A 22 -36.07 -7.43 50.10
C GLN A 22 -35.77 -6.59 48.86
N ASN A 23 -35.00 -5.49 48.97
CA ASN A 23 -34.79 -4.56 47.86
C ASN A 23 -33.32 -4.09 47.75
N PRO A 24 -32.44 -4.83 47.06
CA PRO A 24 -31.02 -4.47 46.91
C PRO A 24 -30.79 -3.20 46.05
N GLU A 25 -31.72 -2.86 45.15
CA GLU A 25 -31.66 -1.60 44.40
C GLU A 25 -31.95 -0.38 45.29
N PHE A 26 -32.74 -0.56 46.36
CA PHE A 26 -33.06 0.50 47.32
C PHE A 26 -31.85 0.83 48.19
N SER A 27 -31.05 -0.17 48.59
CA SER A 27 -29.81 0.07 49.33
C SER A 27 -28.73 0.73 48.44
N ARG A 28 -28.69 0.41 47.15
CA ARG A 28 -27.81 1.10 46.19
C ARG A 28 -28.20 2.58 46.02
N LEU A 29 -29.50 2.86 45.97
CA LEU A 29 -30.03 4.21 45.87
C LEU A 29 -29.80 5.02 47.16
N LEU A 30 -29.96 4.40 48.34
CA LEU A 30 -29.61 5.02 49.63
C LEU A 30 -28.11 5.31 49.75
N ASN A 31 -27.24 4.43 49.27
CA ASN A 31 -25.79 4.71 49.22
C ASN A 31 -25.43 5.82 48.22
N LEU A 32 -26.13 5.91 47.09
CA LEU A 32 -25.95 7.03 46.15
C LEU A 32 -26.47 8.35 46.75
N LEU A 33 -27.59 8.31 47.47
CA LEU A 33 -28.10 9.47 48.20
C LEU A 33 -27.16 9.90 49.33
N SER A 34 -26.59 8.98 50.09
CA SER A 34 -25.63 9.30 51.15
C SER A 34 -24.30 9.85 50.60
N GLN A 35 -23.94 9.55 49.35
CA GLN A 35 -22.80 10.16 48.66
C GLN A 35 -23.09 11.59 48.20
N HIS A 36 -24.35 11.94 47.97
CA HIS A 36 -24.77 13.23 47.45
C HIS A 36 -25.35 14.17 48.50
N ILE A 37 -25.67 13.71 49.72
CA ILE A 37 -26.36 14.47 50.77
C ILE A 37 -25.57 14.39 52.09
N ASN A 38 -25.32 15.54 52.73
CA ASN A 38 -24.75 15.62 54.08
C ASN A 38 -25.85 15.55 55.17
N SER A 39 -25.45 15.35 56.44
CA SER A 39 -26.31 15.11 57.62
C SER A 39 -27.47 16.11 57.84
N ASP A 40 -27.46 17.27 57.17
CA ASP A 40 -28.50 18.31 57.24
C ASP A 40 -29.44 18.35 56.01
N GLY A 41 -29.36 17.37 55.10
CA GLY A 41 -30.27 17.26 53.95
C GLY A 41 -29.91 18.13 52.74
N THR A 42 -28.74 18.78 52.74
CA THR A 42 -28.24 19.58 51.61
C THR A 42 -27.29 18.79 50.71
N SER A 43 -27.34 19.07 49.40
CA SER A 43 -26.45 18.46 48.41
C SER A 43 -25.01 18.89 48.64
N VAL A 44 -24.08 17.92 48.73
CA VAL A 44 -22.63 18.15 48.95
C VAL A 44 -22.05 19.13 47.92
N GLN A 45 -22.58 19.12 46.70
CA GLN A 45 -22.15 20.01 45.62
C GLN A 45 -22.63 21.44 45.84
N ALA A 46 -23.86 21.63 46.32
CA ALA A 46 -24.38 22.95 46.63
C ALA A 46 -23.60 23.58 47.79
N GLN A 47 -23.30 22.80 48.84
CA GLN A 47 -22.48 23.27 49.96
C GLN A 47 -21.08 23.69 49.52
N LYS A 48 -20.43 22.93 48.62
CA LYS A 48 -19.13 23.30 48.03
C LYS A 48 -19.20 24.59 47.21
N ILE A 49 -20.29 24.82 46.48
CA ILE A 49 -20.48 26.04 45.70
C ILE A 49 -20.66 27.23 46.64
N TYR A 50 -21.49 27.12 47.68
CA TYR A 50 -21.67 28.19 48.66
C TYR A 50 -20.40 28.47 49.46
N SER A 51 -19.66 27.44 49.91
CA SER A 51 -18.38 27.62 50.60
C SER A 51 -17.35 28.33 49.73
N ARG A 52 -17.22 27.94 48.45
CA ARG A 52 -16.32 28.61 47.50
C ARG A 52 -16.74 30.05 47.24
N GLU A 53 -18.03 30.32 47.11
CA GLU A 53 -18.52 31.68 46.87
C GLU A 53 -18.24 32.59 48.08
N VAL A 54 -18.37 32.07 49.31
CA VAL A 54 -18.02 32.76 50.56
C VAL A 54 -16.51 33.01 50.65
N GLU A 55 -15.67 32.03 50.29
CA GLU A 55 -14.21 32.19 50.22
C GLU A 55 -13.81 33.26 49.19
N GLU A 56 -14.40 33.24 47.99
CA GLU A 56 -14.16 34.25 46.96
C GLU A 56 -14.64 35.63 47.39
N LEU A 57 -15.76 35.72 48.12
CA LEU A 57 -16.25 36.97 48.68
C LEU A 57 -15.26 37.52 49.75
N LEU A 58 -14.74 36.66 50.62
CA LEU A 58 -13.70 37.04 51.59
C LEU A 58 -12.42 37.54 50.90
N MET A 59 -11.99 36.88 49.84
CA MET A 59 -10.84 37.34 49.03
C MET A 59 -11.13 38.69 48.36
N ASP A 60 -12.32 38.91 47.81
CA ASP A 60 -12.72 40.19 47.21
C ASP A 60 -12.75 41.32 48.26
N TYR A 61 -13.21 41.05 49.49
CA TYR A 61 -13.16 42.02 50.59
C TYR A 61 -11.71 42.27 51.08
N GLU A 62 -10.85 41.27 51.07
CA GLU A 62 -9.44 41.40 51.41
C GLU A 62 -8.69 42.24 50.38
N ILE A 63 -8.94 42.04 49.09
CA ILE A 63 -8.42 42.87 48.00
C ILE A 63 -8.92 44.32 48.14
N LYS A 64 -10.22 44.52 48.38
CA LYS A 64 -10.80 45.87 48.63
C LYS A 64 -10.27 46.53 49.91
N SER A 65 -9.88 45.75 50.92
CA SER A 65 -9.27 46.25 52.15
C SER A 65 -7.87 46.81 51.93
N GLN A 66 -7.11 46.20 51.02
CA GLN A 66 -5.77 46.63 50.61
C GLN A 66 -5.82 47.88 49.73
N GLU A 67 -6.90 48.06 48.96
CA GLU A 67 -7.13 49.22 48.09
C GLU A 67 -7.71 50.47 48.81
N CYS A 68 -7.88 50.42 50.14
CA CYS A 68 -8.26 51.56 51.00
C CYS A 68 -9.65 52.17 50.70
N SER A 69 -10.67 51.35 50.38
CA SER A 69 -12.04 51.78 50.06
C SER A 69 -13.14 51.32 51.04
N LEU A 70 -12.79 50.73 52.20
CA LEU A 70 -13.79 50.12 53.09
C LEU A 70 -14.34 51.06 54.18
N SER A 71 -15.67 51.03 54.33
CA SER A 71 -16.40 51.60 55.48
C SER A 71 -16.05 50.86 56.78
N SER A 72 -16.13 51.56 57.92
CA SER A 72 -15.86 50.99 59.25
C SER A 72 -16.76 49.78 59.57
N GLU A 73 -17.96 49.75 58.99
CA GLU A 73 -18.93 48.65 59.17
C GLU A 73 -18.56 47.41 58.35
N ASP A 74 -17.97 47.57 57.17
CA ASP A 74 -17.55 46.45 56.31
C ASP A 74 -16.29 45.76 56.86
N LYS A 75 -15.41 46.51 57.54
CA LYS A 75 -14.26 45.95 58.26
C LYS A 75 -14.70 45.10 59.47
N GLN A 76 -15.73 45.55 60.19
CA GLN A 76 -16.31 44.79 61.30
C GLN A 76 -17.05 43.55 60.80
N PHE A 77 -17.72 43.64 59.65
CA PHE A 77 -18.38 42.52 59.00
C PHE A 77 -17.37 41.46 58.50
N GLN A 78 -16.28 41.87 57.85
CA GLN A 78 -15.22 40.98 57.39
C GLN A 78 -14.54 40.25 58.56
N ALA A 79 -14.18 40.96 59.62
CA ALA A 79 -13.59 40.37 60.81
C ALA A 79 -14.53 39.36 61.49
N ALA A 80 -15.82 39.72 61.63
CA ALA A 80 -16.82 38.81 62.19
C ALA A 80 -17.06 37.58 61.30
N LEU A 81 -17.02 37.71 59.98
CA LEU A 81 -17.19 36.60 59.03
C LEU A 81 -15.97 35.65 59.04
N GLN A 82 -14.76 36.20 59.05
CA GLN A 82 -13.51 35.42 59.13
C GLN A 82 -13.39 34.68 60.46
N GLU A 83 -13.74 35.31 61.58
CA GLU A 83 -13.76 34.65 62.89
C GLU A 83 -14.85 33.57 62.97
N CYS A 84 -16.01 33.77 62.34
CA CYS A 84 -17.05 32.72 62.26
C CYS A 84 -16.62 31.54 61.37
N LEU A 85 -15.96 31.80 60.24
CA LEU A 85 -15.47 30.76 59.33
C LEU A 85 -14.35 29.95 59.97
N THR A 86 -13.35 30.60 60.55
CA THR A 86 -12.25 29.94 61.26
C THR A 86 -12.75 29.10 62.43
N MET A 87 -13.74 29.57 63.20
CA MET A 87 -14.37 28.78 64.27
C MET A 87 -15.17 27.58 63.73
N ALA A 88 -15.77 27.69 62.55
CA ALA A 88 -16.45 26.57 61.89
C ALA A 88 -15.44 25.54 61.36
N GLU A 89 -14.37 25.99 60.72
CA GLU A 89 -13.25 25.15 60.29
C GLU A 89 -12.61 24.42 61.48
N ILE A 90 -12.34 25.12 62.58
CA ILE A 90 -11.84 24.52 63.82
C ILE A 90 -12.81 23.45 64.34
N GLY A 91 -14.12 23.67 64.22
CA GLY A 91 -15.14 22.67 64.55
C GLY A 91 -15.06 21.42 63.68
N ASP A 92 -14.78 21.56 62.39
CA ASP A 92 -14.64 20.43 61.45
C ASP A 92 -13.30 19.70 61.63
N TYR A 93 -12.23 20.41 62.05
CA TYR A 93 -10.95 19.80 62.42
C TYR A 93 -11.01 19.02 63.75
N VAL A 94 -11.94 19.36 64.64
CA VAL A 94 -12.14 18.66 65.93
C VAL A 94 -12.76 17.26 65.76
N ASP A 95 -13.45 17.02 64.63
CA ASP A 95 -14.06 15.73 64.26
C ASP A 95 -13.12 14.78 63.51
N CYS A 96 -11.81 15.08 63.44
CA CYS A 96 -10.81 14.19 62.83
C CYS A 96 -10.52 12.96 63.71
N ASN A 97 -11.41 11.95 63.69
CA ASN A 97 -11.16 10.62 64.26
C ASN A 97 -10.96 9.59 63.12
N PRO A 98 -9.84 8.86 63.05
CA PRO A 98 -9.62 7.85 62.00
C PRO A 98 -10.45 6.56 62.14
N GLU A 99 -11.23 6.36 63.21
CA GLU A 99 -12.09 5.18 63.39
C GLU A 99 -13.56 5.52 63.74
N PRO A 100 -14.56 4.86 63.10
CA PRO A 100 -15.97 5.10 63.34
C PRO A 100 -16.43 4.33 64.60
N GLY A 101 -16.74 5.03 65.69
CA GLY A 101 -17.35 4.41 66.87
C GLY A 101 -17.00 4.99 68.24
N SER A 102 -16.14 6.03 68.32
CA SER A 102 -15.78 6.66 69.59
C SER A 102 -16.08 8.16 69.55
N SER A 103 -16.98 8.64 70.42
CA SER A 103 -17.39 10.04 70.57
C SER A 103 -16.36 10.90 71.33
N SER A 104 -15.07 10.60 71.20
CA SER A 104 -14.00 11.30 71.90
C SER A 104 -13.35 12.29 70.94
N THR A 105 -13.72 13.56 71.06
CA THR A 105 -13.09 14.68 70.37
C THR A 105 -11.65 14.89 70.83
N LEU A 106 -10.78 15.36 69.93
CA LEU A 106 -9.39 15.69 70.24
C LEU A 106 -9.38 16.76 71.36
N LEU A 107 -9.06 16.36 72.59
CA LEU A 107 -9.09 17.15 73.84
C LEU A 107 -10.45 17.30 74.57
N GLY A 108 -11.48 16.51 74.21
CA GLY A 108 -12.78 16.53 74.92
C GLY A 108 -13.60 17.80 74.74
N LEU A 109 -13.27 18.61 73.73
CA LEU A 109 -14.04 19.78 73.30
C LEU A 109 -15.12 19.31 72.33
N THR A 110 -16.39 19.49 72.64
CA THR A 110 -17.48 19.20 71.69
C THR A 110 -17.67 20.37 70.73
N ARG A 111 -18.12 20.08 69.50
CA ARG A 111 -18.48 21.07 68.46
C ARG A 111 -19.41 22.17 69.01
N GLU A 112 -20.24 21.81 69.98
CA GLU A 112 -21.21 22.65 70.67
C GLU A 112 -20.57 23.65 71.65
N GLU A 113 -19.46 23.28 72.32
CA GLU A 113 -18.76 24.12 73.31
C GLU A 113 -17.92 25.21 72.62
N ILE A 114 -17.31 24.88 71.47
CA ILE A 114 -16.60 25.83 70.60
C ILE A 114 -17.58 26.85 70.02
N GLN A 115 -18.74 26.38 69.58
CA GLN A 115 -19.80 27.28 69.15
C GLN A 115 -20.29 28.16 70.32
N ARG A 116 -20.40 27.66 71.56
CA ARG A 116 -20.86 28.44 72.72
C ARG A 116 -19.89 29.57 73.09
N GLN A 117 -18.60 29.43 72.79
CA GLN A 117 -17.57 30.45 73.00
C GLN A 117 -17.48 31.50 71.88
N ASN A 118 -18.19 31.34 70.77
CA ASN A 118 -18.17 32.31 69.67
C ASN A 118 -18.88 33.63 70.09
N PRO A 119 -18.16 34.77 70.20
CA PRO A 119 -18.73 36.05 70.61
C PRO A 119 -19.70 36.67 69.59
N TYR A 120 -19.69 36.21 68.33
CA TYR A 120 -20.49 36.77 67.24
C TYR A 120 -21.73 35.94 66.87
N LYS A 121 -22.09 34.92 67.66
CA LYS A 121 -23.39 34.22 67.50
C LYS A 121 -24.60 35.15 67.48
N LYS A 122 -24.53 36.31 68.13
CA LYS A 122 -25.58 37.35 68.13
C LYS A 122 -25.63 38.17 66.83
N HIS A 123 -24.52 38.22 66.10
CA HIS A 123 -24.41 38.88 64.80
C HIS A 123 -24.62 37.92 63.62
N LEU A 124 -24.71 36.61 63.87
CA LEU A 124 -25.00 35.59 62.86
C LEU A 124 -26.26 35.89 62.02
N PRO A 125 -27.40 36.35 62.60
CA PRO A 125 -28.58 36.70 61.82
C PRO A 125 -28.37 37.94 60.94
N PHE A 126 -27.61 38.93 61.43
CA PHE A 126 -27.25 40.13 60.68
C PHE A 126 -26.26 39.81 59.54
N LEU A 127 -25.30 38.92 59.81
CA LEU A 127 -24.37 38.37 58.83
C LEU A 127 -25.12 37.58 57.75
N GLN A 128 -26.03 36.69 58.14
CA GLN A 128 -26.88 35.93 57.21
C GLN A 128 -27.77 36.84 56.36
N GLN A 129 -28.35 37.90 56.95
CA GLN A 129 -29.23 38.82 56.25
C GLN A 129 -28.50 39.66 55.18
N LYS A 130 -27.19 39.93 55.34
CA LYS A 130 -26.37 40.65 54.36
C LYS A 130 -25.63 39.71 53.40
N LEU A 131 -25.12 38.58 53.91
CA LEU A 131 -24.36 37.59 53.14
C LEU A 131 -25.22 36.87 52.10
N LEU A 132 -26.48 36.54 52.43
CA LEU A 132 -27.34 35.80 51.52
C LEU A 132 -27.69 36.61 50.25
N PRO A 133 -28.14 37.89 50.33
CA PRO A 133 -28.32 38.72 49.14
C PRO A 133 -27.04 38.93 48.32
N ASP A 134 -25.89 39.16 48.98
CA ASP A 134 -24.61 39.38 48.29
C ASP A 134 -24.16 38.14 47.50
N ILE A 135 -24.34 36.94 48.07
CA ILE A 135 -24.06 35.67 47.39
C ILE A 135 -25.05 35.44 46.25
N GLU A 136 -26.33 35.71 46.45
CA GLU A 136 -27.36 35.57 45.41
C GLU A 136 -27.08 36.48 44.21
N ASP A 137 -26.68 37.73 44.46
CA ASP A 137 -26.37 38.69 43.41
C ASP A 137 -25.07 38.31 42.66
N ARG A 138 -24.03 37.82 43.33
CA ARG A 138 -22.82 37.32 42.66
C ARG A 138 -23.10 36.08 41.81
N LEU A 139 -23.89 35.13 42.33
CA LEU A 139 -24.31 33.96 41.57
C LEU A 139 -25.17 34.36 40.37
N ARG A 140 -26.05 35.36 40.51
CA ARG A 140 -26.82 35.91 39.40
C ARG A 140 -25.90 36.51 38.34
N LEU A 141 -24.91 37.34 38.71
CA LEU A 141 -23.93 37.91 37.78
C LEU A 141 -23.10 36.84 37.06
N LYS A 142 -22.69 35.77 37.74
CA LYS A 142 -21.99 34.63 37.11
C LYS A 142 -22.88 33.93 36.09
N CYS A 143 -24.15 33.68 36.42
CA CYS A 143 -25.12 33.11 35.48
C CYS A 143 -25.35 34.02 34.27
N GLU A 144 -25.43 35.33 34.47
CA GLU A 144 -25.55 36.32 33.39
C GLU A 144 -24.31 36.34 32.50
N SER A 145 -23.10 36.30 33.09
CA SER A 145 -21.83 36.24 32.34
C SER A 145 -21.73 34.99 31.45
N LEU A 146 -22.27 33.87 31.92
CA LEU A 146 -22.30 32.62 31.16
C LEU A 146 -23.27 32.72 29.96
N VAL A 147 -24.40 33.40 30.14
CA VAL A 147 -25.33 33.68 29.05
C VAL A 147 -24.71 34.64 28.03
N THR A 148 -24.03 35.70 28.48
CA THR A 148 -23.32 36.62 27.59
C THR A 148 -22.21 35.93 26.80
N PHE A 149 -21.53 34.93 27.38
CA PHE A 149 -20.55 34.13 26.66
C PHE A 149 -21.18 33.23 25.59
N HIS A 150 -22.33 32.63 25.89
CA HIS A 150 -23.04 31.77 24.94
C HIS A 150 -23.66 32.56 23.78
N ASP A 151 -24.16 33.76 24.04
CA ASP A 151 -24.82 34.61 23.05
C ASP A 151 -24.34 36.07 23.16
N PRO A 152 -23.20 36.42 22.52
CA PRO A 152 -22.60 37.75 22.64
C PRO A 152 -23.34 38.86 21.88
N ASP A 153 -24.29 38.54 20.99
CA ASP A 153 -24.96 39.51 20.10
C ASP A 153 -26.22 40.17 20.72
N ASN A 154 -26.73 39.67 21.85
CA ASN A 154 -27.98 40.13 22.50
C ASN A 154 -27.76 41.22 23.58
N GLY A 155 -27.00 42.27 23.26
CA GLY A 155 -26.50 43.28 24.21
C GLY A 155 -27.51 44.25 24.87
N THR A 156 -28.81 43.96 24.96
CA THR A 156 -29.78 44.85 25.64
C THR A 156 -31.05 44.13 26.11
N GLU A 157 -30.91 43.00 26.81
CA GLU A 157 -32.05 42.38 27.49
C GLU A 157 -32.03 42.67 28.99
N SER A 158 -33.21 42.93 29.57
CA SER A 158 -33.39 43.15 31.01
C SER A 158 -32.83 41.98 31.82
N ASP A 159 -32.26 42.25 33.00
CA ASP A 159 -31.71 41.27 33.95
C ASP A 159 -32.65 40.09 34.25
N ARG A 160 -33.97 40.28 34.11
CA ARG A 160 -34.96 39.21 34.28
C ARG A 160 -35.00 38.22 33.11
N LEU A 161 -34.71 38.69 31.89
CA LEU A 161 -34.65 37.87 30.67
C LEU A 161 -33.32 37.13 30.57
N THR A 162 -32.20 37.76 30.95
CA THR A 162 -30.89 37.11 31.02
C THR A 162 -30.89 35.98 32.05
N PHE A 163 -31.52 36.17 33.22
CA PHE A 163 -31.67 35.10 34.22
C PHE A 163 -32.61 33.98 33.74
N ALA A 164 -33.71 34.30 33.07
CA ALA A 164 -34.58 33.30 32.46
C ALA A 164 -33.86 32.48 31.37
N LYS A 165 -33.05 33.13 30.54
CA LYS A 165 -32.16 32.46 29.57
C LYS A 165 -31.09 31.62 30.26
N ALA A 166 -30.51 32.07 31.37
CA ALA A 166 -29.55 31.30 32.16
C ALA A 166 -30.17 30.01 32.69
N SER A 167 -31.45 30.05 33.10
CA SER A 167 -32.17 28.84 33.54
C SER A 167 -32.49 27.87 32.40
N GLN A 168 -32.61 28.36 31.16
CA GLN A 168 -32.88 27.55 29.97
C GLN A 168 -31.61 27.05 29.26
N LEU A 169 -30.47 27.71 29.53
CA LEU A 169 -29.17 27.41 28.93
C LEU A 169 -28.73 25.94 29.11
N PRO A 170 -28.88 25.30 30.28
CA PRO A 170 -28.56 23.88 30.42
C PRO A 170 -29.36 22.99 29.46
N ALA A 171 -30.65 23.26 29.26
CA ALA A 171 -31.49 22.49 28.35
C ALA A 171 -31.09 22.70 26.88
N MET A 172 -30.67 23.92 26.49
CA MET A 172 -30.15 24.20 25.16
C MET A 172 -28.80 23.49 24.93
N ILE A 173 -27.86 23.60 25.87
CA ILE A 173 -26.56 22.91 25.82
C ILE A 173 -26.75 21.40 25.77
N ASP A 174 -27.69 20.83 26.53
CA ASP A 174 -28.00 19.41 26.49
C ASP A 174 -28.56 18.99 25.12
N SER A 175 -29.42 19.82 24.51
CA SER A 175 -29.95 19.58 23.17
C SER A 175 -28.86 19.62 22.10
N GLU A 176 -27.97 20.62 22.12
CA GLU A 176 -26.82 20.73 21.22
C GLU A 176 -25.82 19.61 21.45
N CYS A 177 -25.55 19.24 22.70
CA CYS A 177 -24.70 18.12 23.05
C CYS A 177 -25.28 16.81 22.48
N HIS A 178 -26.60 16.64 22.54
CA HIS A 178 -27.29 15.52 21.96
C HIS A 178 -27.16 15.52 20.42
N GLU A 179 -27.38 16.65 19.76
CA GLU A 179 -27.21 16.80 18.32
C GLU A 179 -25.79 16.49 17.87
N LEU A 180 -24.78 17.04 18.57
CA LEU A 180 -23.36 16.76 18.31
C LEU A 180 -23.03 15.28 18.49
N LYS A 181 -23.57 14.63 19.55
CA LYS A 181 -23.43 13.19 19.75
C LYS A 181 -24.04 12.40 18.59
N GLN A 182 -25.24 12.76 18.14
CA GLN A 182 -25.87 12.13 16.98
C GLN A 182 -25.04 12.33 15.70
N MET A 183 -24.55 13.54 15.46
CA MET A 183 -23.73 13.87 14.29
C MET A 183 -22.42 13.09 14.30
N LYS A 184 -21.79 12.94 15.46
CA LYS A 184 -20.59 12.11 15.64
C LYS A 184 -20.85 10.63 15.29
N VAL A 185 -21.99 10.10 15.69
CA VAL A 185 -22.40 8.72 15.34
C VAL A 185 -22.64 8.60 13.83
N LYS A 186 -23.35 9.56 13.21
CA LYS A 186 -23.55 9.59 11.75
C LYS A 186 -22.22 9.65 11.00
N LEU A 187 -21.31 10.52 11.42
CA LEU A 187 -19.97 10.64 10.84
C LEU A 187 -19.19 9.33 10.95
N ASN A 188 -19.26 8.64 12.10
CA ASN A 188 -18.57 7.38 12.29
C ASN A 188 -19.14 6.28 11.37
N LYS A 189 -20.46 6.24 11.19
CA LYS A 189 -21.12 5.33 10.23
C LYS A 189 -20.66 5.58 8.80
N GLU A 190 -20.58 6.84 8.39
CA GLU A 190 -20.10 7.20 7.05
C GLU A 190 -18.62 6.83 6.85
N LYS A 191 -17.77 7.03 7.85
CA LYS A 191 -16.38 6.56 7.81
C LYS A 191 -16.31 5.05 7.60
N HIS A 192 -17.03 4.27 8.41
CA HIS A 192 -17.09 2.82 8.26
C HIS A 192 -17.63 2.39 6.89
N ARG A 193 -18.62 3.11 6.33
CA ARG A 193 -19.14 2.86 4.99
C ARG A 193 -18.07 3.08 3.93
N LYS A 194 -17.31 4.18 4.02
CA LYS A 194 -16.20 4.48 3.09
C LYS A 194 -15.10 3.43 3.18
N ASP A 195 -14.71 3.02 4.39
CA ASP A 195 -13.66 2.01 4.58
C ASP A 195 -14.08 0.67 3.98
N LYS A 196 -15.33 0.24 4.19
CA LYS A 196 -15.88 -0.97 3.55
C LYS A 196 -15.85 -0.88 2.03
N GLN A 197 -16.25 0.25 1.46
CA GLN A 197 -16.19 0.46 0.01
C GLN A 197 -14.75 0.44 -0.51
N PHE A 198 -13.82 1.06 0.22
CA PHE A 198 -12.40 1.06 -0.13
C PHE A 198 -11.85 -0.37 -0.18
N TRP A 199 -12.13 -1.19 0.85
CA TRP A 199 -11.72 -2.60 0.86
C TRP A 199 -12.31 -3.40 -0.29
N LEU A 200 -13.60 -3.20 -0.62
CA LEU A 200 -14.24 -3.89 -1.73
C LEU A 200 -13.59 -3.53 -3.08
N TYR A 201 -13.33 -2.25 -3.33
CA TYR A 201 -12.66 -1.81 -4.55
C TYR A 201 -11.22 -2.33 -4.62
N TYR A 202 -10.49 -2.28 -3.51
CA TYR A 202 -9.13 -2.79 -3.43
C TYR A 202 -9.07 -4.29 -3.72
N GLN A 203 -9.99 -5.07 -3.12
CA GLN A 203 -10.10 -6.50 -3.37
C GLN A 203 -10.46 -6.80 -4.83
N THR A 204 -11.45 -6.09 -5.40
CA THR A 204 -11.85 -6.28 -6.80
C THR A 204 -10.69 -5.97 -7.75
N LEU A 205 -9.91 -4.93 -7.45
CA LEU A 205 -8.72 -4.59 -8.23
C LEU A 205 -7.67 -5.71 -8.14
N LEU A 206 -7.42 -6.24 -6.94
CA LEU A 206 -6.49 -7.36 -6.75
C LEU A 206 -6.95 -8.61 -7.50
N ASP A 207 -8.23 -8.94 -7.42
CA ASP A 207 -8.83 -10.06 -8.15
C ASP A 207 -8.67 -9.86 -9.67
N SER A 208 -8.91 -8.64 -10.18
CA SER A 208 -8.70 -8.33 -11.59
C SER A 208 -7.23 -8.45 -12.03
N LEU A 209 -6.28 -8.10 -11.15
CA LEU A 209 -4.85 -8.25 -11.41
C LEU A 209 -4.46 -9.72 -11.44
N SER A 210 -4.94 -10.53 -10.50
CA SER A 210 -4.69 -11.98 -10.47
C SER A 210 -5.26 -12.67 -11.71
N LEU A 211 -6.46 -12.27 -12.17
CA LEU A 211 -7.04 -12.79 -13.39
C LEU A 211 -6.24 -12.41 -14.64
N LEU A 212 -5.69 -11.19 -14.67
CA LEU A 212 -4.81 -10.76 -15.76
C LEU A 212 -3.48 -11.52 -15.74
N GLU A 213 -2.91 -11.75 -14.56
CA GLU A 213 -1.70 -12.57 -14.36
C GLU A 213 -1.95 -14.00 -14.85
N ASP A 214 -3.05 -14.63 -14.43
CA ASP A 214 -3.46 -15.95 -14.87
C ASP A 214 -3.65 -16.03 -16.39
N LEU A 215 -4.25 -15.01 -17.01
CA LEU A 215 -4.44 -14.97 -18.46
C LEU A 215 -3.10 -14.84 -19.19
N ILE A 216 -2.16 -14.05 -18.68
CA ILE A 216 -0.82 -13.93 -19.27
C ILE A 216 -0.04 -15.24 -19.11
N CYS A 217 0.05 -15.77 -17.90
CA CYS A 217 0.85 -16.95 -17.61
C CYS A 217 0.28 -18.20 -18.28
N ARG A 218 -1.00 -18.50 -18.08
CA ARG A 218 -1.61 -19.75 -18.58
C ARG A 218 -1.90 -19.67 -20.06
N TYR A 219 -2.49 -18.57 -20.54
CA TYR A 219 -2.97 -18.52 -21.92
C TYR A 219 -1.92 -18.01 -22.91
N ARG A 220 -1.22 -16.90 -22.60
CA ARG A 220 -0.23 -16.33 -23.53
C ARG A 220 1.10 -17.07 -23.50
N LEU A 221 1.57 -17.49 -22.32
CA LEU A 221 2.85 -18.19 -22.20
C LEU A 221 2.69 -19.69 -22.43
N GLN A 222 1.88 -20.35 -21.61
CA GLN A 222 1.85 -21.82 -21.60
C GLN A 222 1.05 -22.40 -22.78
N ASN A 223 -0.25 -22.11 -22.88
CA ASN A 223 -1.07 -22.72 -23.95
C ASN A 223 -0.60 -22.35 -25.36
N GLN A 224 -0.10 -21.13 -25.57
CA GLN A 224 0.43 -20.74 -26.87
C GLN A 224 1.69 -21.54 -27.22
N THR A 225 2.63 -21.69 -26.28
CA THR A 225 3.85 -22.46 -26.53
C THR A 225 3.53 -23.93 -26.77
N GLU A 226 2.61 -24.52 -26.01
CA GLU A 226 2.12 -25.89 -26.25
C GLU A 226 1.50 -26.02 -27.65
N HIS A 227 0.63 -25.09 -28.07
CA HIS A 227 0.05 -25.11 -29.41
C HIS A 227 1.12 -24.94 -30.52
N ASP A 228 2.09 -24.05 -30.31
CA ASP A 228 3.19 -23.83 -31.25
C ASP A 228 4.10 -25.07 -31.33
N THR A 229 4.32 -25.79 -30.22
CA THR A 229 5.08 -27.05 -30.23
C THR A 229 4.35 -28.15 -31.00
N VAL A 230 3.05 -28.34 -30.77
CA VAL A 230 2.26 -29.35 -31.49
C VAL A 230 2.17 -29.03 -32.99
N THR A 231 1.98 -27.76 -33.35
CA THR A 231 1.92 -27.36 -34.77
C THR A 231 3.26 -27.51 -35.46
N THR A 232 4.37 -27.20 -34.80
CA THR A 232 5.72 -27.42 -35.35
C THR A 232 6.02 -28.91 -35.53
N GLU A 233 5.71 -29.76 -34.56
CA GLU A 233 5.84 -31.23 -34.68
C GLU A 233 4.99 -31.79 -35.83
N TRP A 234 3.76 -31.31 -35.99
CA TRP A 234 2.90 -31.68 -37.10
C TRP A 234 3.49 -31.27 -38.46
N LEU A 235 4.05 -30.06 -38.55
CA LEU A 235 4.71 -29.58 -39.77
C LEU A 235 5.97 -30.39 -40.10
N VAL A 236 6.79 -30.73 -39.10
CA VAL A 236 7.97 -31.58 -39.28
C VAL A 236 7.56 -32.95 -39.80
N SER A 237 6.58 -33.59 -39.17
CA SER A 237 6.06 -34.90 -39.60
C SER A 237 5.51 -34.85 -41.03
N LYS A 238 4.87 -33.73 -41.42
CA LYS A 238 4.38 -33.51 -42.78
C LYS A 238 5.52 -33.34 -43.78
N CYS A 239 6.58 -32.62 -43.41
CA CYS A 239 7.79 -32.48 -44.22
C CYS A 239 8.46 -33.83 -44.45
N ASP A 240 8.59 -34.67 -43.41
CA ASP A 240 9.15 -36.02 -43.53
C ASP A 240 8.33 -36.88 -44.51
N GLY A 241 6.99 -36.80 -44.42
CA GLY A 241 6.09 -37.46 -45.37
C GLY A 241 6.28 -36.97 -46.82
N LEU A 242 6.51 -35.67 -47.03
CA LEU A 242 6.78 -35.12 -48.35
C LEU A 242 8.15 -35.56 -48.87
N CYS A 243 9.20 -35.60 -48.04
CA CYS A 243 10.51 -36.11 -48.40
C CYS A 243 10.43 -37.58 -48.84
N LEU A 244 9.68 -38.41 -48.11
CA LEU A 244 9.42 -39.80 -48.49
C LEU A 244 8.67 -39.90 -49.83
N LYS A 245 7.68 -39.03 -50.05
CA LYS A 245 6.94 -38.98 -51.31
C LYS A 245 7.83 -38.60 -52.49
N ILE A 246 8.72 -37.61 -52.33
CA ILE A 246 9.71 -37.25 -53.35
C ILE A 246 10.61 -38.43 -53.67
N ARG A 247 11.12 -39.12 -52.65
CA ARG A 247 11.99 -40.29 -52.85
C ARG A 247 11.27 -41.44 -53.56
N LEU A 248 9.99 -41.68 -53.23
CA LEU A 248 9.16 -42.65 -53.93
C LEU A 248 9.03 -42.29 -55.40
N THR A 249 8.74 -41.02 -55.72
CA THR A 249 8.62 -40.58 -57.11
C THR A 249 9.93 -40.69 -57.89
N GLU A 250 11.07 -40.42 -57.26
CA GLU A 250 12.38 -40.64 -57.85
C GLU A 250 12.62 -42.12 -58.20
N LEU A 251 12.32 -43.02 -57.26
CA LEU A 251 12.42 -44.47 -57.50
C LEU A 251 11.46 -44.92 -58.59
N GLN A 252 10.25 -44.38 -58.62
CA GLN A 252 9.27 -44.69 -59.65
C GLN A 252 9.78 -44.26 -61.04
N ILE A 253 10.34 -43.05 -61.18
CA ILE A 253 10.97 -42.59 -62.43
C ILE A 253 12.14 -43.50 -62.82
N LEU A 254 12.97 -43.94 -61.87
CA LEU A 254 14.05 -44.88 -62.14
C LEU A 254 13.54 -46.24 -62.64
N CYS A 255 12.49 -46.78 -62.03
CA CYS A 255 11.86 -48.02 -62.47
C CYS A 255 11.21 -47.88 -63.86
N GLU A 256 10.60 -46.73 -64.15
CA GLU A 256 9.97 -46.44 -65.46
C GLU A 256 11.02 -46.22 -66.57
N THR A 257 12.17 -45.61 -66.26
CA THR A 257 13.25 -45.34 -67.24
C THR A 257 14.14 -46.56 -67.49
N TYR A 258 14.47 -47.31 -66.45
CA TYR A 258 15.32 -48.50 -66.51
C TYR A 258 14.49 -49.78 -66.48
N THR A 259 13.63 -49.95 -67.48
CA THR A 259 12.94 -51.22 -67.70
C THR A 259 13.94 -52.31 -68.14
N VAL A 260 13.54 -53.58 -68.01
CA VAL A 260 14.37 -54.73 -68.41
C VAL A 260 14.77 -54.63 -69.89
N GLU A 261 13.88 -54.08 -70.71
CA GLU A 261 14.09 -53.88 -72.15
C GLU A 261 15.10 -52.76 -72.43
N THR A 262 14.95 -51.58 -71.79
CA THR A 262 15.89 -50.46 -71.98
C THR A 262 17.27 -50.81 -71.43
N CYS A 263 17.36 -51.50 -70.29
CA CYS A 263 18.61 -52.02 -69.75
C CYS A 263 19.29 -53.03 -70.69
N ARG A 264 18.51 -53.93 -71.32
CA ARG A 264 19.06 -54.88 -72.31
C ARG A 264 19.58 -54.16 -73.55
N ALA A 265 18.82 -53.17 -74.05
CA ALA A 265 19.24 -52.35 -75.17
C ALA A 265 20.51 -51.55 -74.86
N LEU A 266 20.57 -50.87 -73.71
CA LEU A 266 21.75 -50.14 -73.23
C LEU A 266 22.96 -51.07 -73.04
N SER A 267 22.75 -52.29 -72.54
CA SER A 267 23.82 -53.29 -72.43
C SER A 267 24.39 -53.67 -73.79
N GLN A 268 23.53 -53.85 -74.80
CA GLN A 268 23.94 -54.16 -76.16
C GLN A 268 24.69 -52.99 -76.81
N ILE A 269 24.18 -51.77 -76.67
CA ILE A 269 24.83 -50.54 -77.16
C ILE A 269 26.20 -50.36 -76.49
N ARG A 270 26.31 -50.60 -75.18
CA ARG A 270 27.58 -50.53 -74.45
C ARG A 270 28.59 -51.56 -74.95
N LYS A 271 28.16 -52.79 -75.23
CA LYS A 271 29.03 -53.82 -75.80
C LYS A 271 29.55 -53.43 -77.18
N TYR A 272 28.66 -52.92 -78.04
CA TYR A 272 29.03 -52.43 -79.38
C TYR A 272 30.04 -51.28 -79.31
N LEU A 273 29.72 -50.21 -78.56
CA LEU A 273 30.61 -49.06 -78.37
C LEU A 273 31.98 -49.46 -77.81
N LYS A 274 32.01 -50.40 -76.87
CA LYS A 274 33.26 -50.90 -76.31
C LYS A 274 34.08 -51.70 -77.32
N SER A 275 33.42 -52.46 -78.20
CA SER A 275 34.08 -53.18 -79.30
C SER A 275 34.70 -52.19 -80.29
N GLU A 276 33.92 -51.22 -80.78
CA GLU A 276 34.38 -50.18 -81.71
C GLU A 276 35.51 -49.33 -81.10
N HIS A 277 35.40 -48.98 -79.81
CA HIS A 277 36.46 -48.23 -79.14
C HIS A 277 37.75 -49.03 -79.05
N ASN A 278 37.67 -50.31 -78.70
CA ASN A 278 38.85 -51.17 -78.68
C ASN A 278 39.45 -51.34 -80.07
N GLU A 279 38.63 -51.49 -81.12
CA GLU A 279 39.10 -51.62 -82.50
C GLU A 279 39.80 -50.35 -82.95
N THR A 280 39.18 -49.19 -82.78
CA THR A 280 39.81 -47.89 -83.07
C THR A 280 41.06 -47.62 -82.23
N GLU A 281 41.10 -48.05 -80.96
CA GLU A 281 42.30 -47.96 -80.13
C GLU A 281 43.41 -48.88 -80.67
N THR A 282 43.08 -50.10 -81.10
CA THR A 282 44.06 -50.99 -81.74
C THR A 282 44.58 -50.40 -83.05
N GLU A 283 43.71 -49.83 -83.89
CA GLU A 283 44.12 -49.14 -85.12
C GLU A 283 45.01 -47.93 -84.82
N TYR A 284 44.63 -47.11 -83.83
CA TYR A 284 45.44 -45.98 -83.40
C TYR A 284 46.81 -46.42 -82.91
N THR A 285 46.89 -47.47 -82.09
CA THR A 285 48.18 -48.00 -81.62
C THR A 285 49.02 -48.56 -82.77
N ASN A 286 48.40 -49.24 -83.74
CA ASN A 286 49.07 -49.75 -84.93
C ASN A 286 49.62 -48.61 -85.81
N VAL A 287 48.81 -47.59 -86.09
CA VAL A 287 49.23 -46.41 -86.88
C VAL A 287 50.30 -45.62 -86.13
N SER A 288 50.18 -45.45 -84.82
CA SER A 288 51.20 -44.77 -84.00
C SER A 288 52.53 -45.53 -84.01
N GLN A 289 52.49 -46.87 -83.92
CA GLN A 289 53.69 -47.70 -84.04
C GLN A 289 54.30 -47.61 -85.45
N ALA A 290 53.49 -47.67 -86.50
CA ALA A 290 53.94 -47.50 -87.87
C ALA A 290 54.57 -46.12 -88.08
N LEU A 291 53.96 -45.06 -87.56
CA LEU A 291 54.49 -43.70 -87.63
C LEU A 291 55.85 -43.59 -86.93
N LYS A 292 55.99 -44.14 -85.71
CA LYS A 292 57.27 -44.19 -84.99
C LYS A 292 58.33 -44.95 -85.79
N ALA A 293 57.96 -46.04 -86.45
CA ALA A 293 58.86 -46.77 -87.33
C ALA A 293 59.30 -45.90 -88.52
N TYR A 294 58.38 -45.19 -89.17
CA TYR A 294 58.72 -44.26 -90.26
C TYR A 294 59.58 -43.08 -89.79
N GLU A 295 59.28 -42.47 -88.64
CA GLU A 295 60.08 -41.39 -88.05
C GLU A 295 61.53 -41.83 -87.81
N SER A 296 61.75 -43.06 -87.34
CA SER A 296 63.09 -43.61 -87.16
C SER A 296 63.88 -43.77 -88.47
N VAL A 297 63.19 -44.01 -89.59
CA VAL A 297 63.79 -44.10 -90.93
C VAL A 297 64.03 -42.71 -91.54
N GLY A 298 63.16 -41.73 -91.24
CA GLY A 298 63.23 -40.36 -91.77
C GLY A 298 64.56 -39.65 -91.50
N MET A 299 65.21 -39.91 -90.36
CA MET A 299 66.51 -39.33 -90.02
C MET A 299 67.63 -39.72 -91.01
N GLY A 300 67.57 -40.90 -91.63
CA GLY A 300 68.51 -41.31 -92.67
C GLY A 300 68.10 -40.86 -94.08
N PHE A 301 66.79 -40.63 -94.28
CA PHE A 301 66.22 -40.26 -95.57
C PHE A 301 66.62 -38.84 -96.00
N ASP A 302 66.65 -37.87 -95.07
CA ASP A 302 67.08 -36.50 -95.36
C ASP A 302 68.55 -36.42 -95.82
N SER A 303 69.41 -37.29 -95.29
CA SER A 303 70.80 -37.40 -95.75
C SER A 303 70.86 -37.91 -97.19
N LEU A 304 70.10 -38.97 -97.50
CA LEU A 304 70.04 -39.56 -98.83
C LEU A 304 69.45 -38.59 -99.87
N VAL A 305 68.41 -37.84 -99.51
CA VAL A 305 67.80 -36.82 -100.38
C VAL A 305 68.77 -35.67 -100.64
N ASN A 306 69.53 -35.24 -99.62
CA ASN A 306 70.58 -34.23 -99.79
C ASN A 306 71.73 -34.72 -100.69
N GLU A 307 72.17 -35.97 -100.52
CA GLU A 307 73.19 -36.57 -101.39
C GLU A 307 72.68 -36.68 -102.83
N TYR A 308 71.44 -37.14 -103.03
CA TYR A 308 70.84 -37.22 -104.35
C TYR A 308 70.69 -35.83 -104.99
N SER A 309 70.28 -34.80 -104.24
CA SER A 309 70.17 -33.43 -104.73
C SER A 309 71.53 -32.85 -105.10
N LYS A 310 72.57 -33.11 -104.31
CA LYS A 310 73.94 -32.69 -104.63
C LYS A 310 74.42 -33.38 -105.92
N LEU A 311 74.20 -34.69 -106.03
CA LEU A 311 74.60 -35.45 -107.19
C LEU A 311 73.85 -34.99 -108.45
N LYS A 312 72.55 -34.69 -108.32
CA LYS A 312 71.74 -34.13 -109.41
C LYS A 312 72.27 -32.77 -109.86
N ASN A 313 72.58 -31.87 -108.93
CA ASN A 313 73.16 -30.56 -109.24
C ASN A 313 74.54 -30.69 -109.89
N GLU A 314 75.38 -31.63 -109.45
CA GLU A 314 76.66 -31.91 -110.10
C GLU A 314 76.49 -32.44 -111.52
N VAL A 315 75.52 -33.33 -111.75
CA VAL A 315 75.22 -33.85 -113.09
C VAL A 315 74.72 -32.72 -113.98
N GLU A 316 73.82 -31.85 -113.51
CA GLU A 316 73.34 -30.69 -114.25
C GLU A 316 74.47 -29.69 -114.54
N ASN A 317 75.36 -29.40 -113.59
CA ASN A 317 76.53 -28.56 -113.80
C ASN A 317 77.51 -29.16 -114.82
N LYS A 318 77.78 -30.48 -114.74
CA LYS A 318 78.65 -31.18 -115.69
C LYS A 318 78.02 -31.19 -117.09
N GLN A 319 76.70 -31.39 -117.19
CA GLN A 319 75.98 -31.30 -118.47
C GLN A 319 75.97 -29.88 -119.04
N TRP A 320 75.80 -28.87 -118.19
CA TRP A 320 75.92 -27.46 -118.59
C TRP A 320 77.33 -27.16 -119.10
N ALA A 321 78.37 -27.55 -118.35
CA ALA A 321 79.76 -27.37 -118.77
C ALA A 321 80.06 -28.08 -120.10
N LEU A 322 79.57 -29.30 -120.30
CA LEU A 322 79.74 -30.03 -121.56
C LEU A 322 79.06 -29.32 -122.74
N LYS A 323 77.86 -28.75 -122.56
CA LYS A 323 77.18 -27.96 -123.60
C LYS A 323 77.96 -26.69 -123.94
N GLU A 324 78.51 -26.01 -122.95
CA GLU A 324 79.29 -24.78 -123.16
C GLU A 324 80.64 -25.09 -123.84
N PHE A 325 81.29 -26.19 -123.47
CA PHE A 325 82.47 -26.67 -124.18
C PHE A 325 82.15 -27.03 -125.63
N GLN A 326 81.03 -27.71 -125.90
CA GLN A 326 80.59 -27.99 -127.27
C GLN A 326 80.35 -26.70 -128.07
N GLN A 327 79.68 -25.69 -127.50
CA GLN A 327 79.51 -24.39 -128.15
C GLN A 327 80.84 -23.64 -128.37
N SER A 328 81.80 -23.77 -127.45
CA SER A 328 83.13 -23.15 -127.59
C SER A 328 84.01 -23.82 -128.65
N ILE A 329 83.81 -25.14 -128.90
CA ILE A 329 84.52 -25.89 -129.94
C ILE A 329 83.91 -25.58 -131.31
N GLU A 330 82.58 -25.48 -131.44
CA GLU A 330 81.95 -25.07 -132.70
C GLU A 330 82.29 -23.63 -133.14
N ASN A 331 82.57 -22.73 -132.19
CA ASN A 331 82.93 -21.34 -132.50
C ASN A 331 84.42 -21.10 -132.82
N LYS A 332 85.28 -22.12 -132.74
CA LYS A 332 86.72 -21.99 -133.07
C LYS A 332 87.11 -22.55 -134.44
N ASP A 333 86.18 -23.22 -135.13
CA ASP A 333 86.32 -23.77 -136.49
C ASP A 333 85.49 -22.99 -137.55
N ARG A 334 85.22 -21.70 -137.32
CA ARG A 334 84.76 -20.71 -138.32
C ARG A 334 85.65 -19.49 -138.30
#